data_AF-A0A6L0XKN3-F1
#
_entry.id   AF-A0A6L0XKN3-F1
#
_cell.length_a   1.000
_cell.length_b   1.000
_cell.length_c   1.000
_cell.angle_alpha   90.00
_cell.angle_beta   90.00
_cell.angle_gamma   90.00
#
_symmetry.space_group_name_H-M   'P 1'
#
loop_
_entity.id
_entity.type
_entity.pdbx_description
1 polymer ?
#
loop_
_entity_poly.entity_id
_entity_poly.type
_entity_poly.pdbx_seq_one_letter_code
_entity_poly.pdbx_strand_id
1 'polypeptide(L)'
;MASKLLLPLTLLLAIAMLVSAQTCAPGYTPVNGACVLNCQAAHCDICDPHDTTHTSCATCSFGYLLTPSKTCTPACSIANCVTCSSSGNNACQECAPGYLRTAKGLCKRSGNSASTVASVAVASTILAASLFAIAD
;
A
#
# COMPACT_ATOMS: atom_id res chain seq x y z
N MET A 1 18.40 25.08 -58.10
CA MET A 1 18.70 23.85 -57.35
C MET A 1 18.70 24.12 -55.83
N ALA A 2 17.62 24.68 -55.27
CA ALA A 2 17.58 25.11 -53.85
C ALA A 2 16.52 24.38 -52.99
N SER A 3 15.46 23.82 -53.60
CA SER A 3 14.36 23.19 -52.86
C SER A 3 14.62 21.79 -52.31
N LYS A 4 15.72 21.11 -52.72
CA LYS A 4 16.03 19.75 -52.24
C LYS A 4 16.72 19.73 -50.87
N LEU A 5 17.28 20.87 -50.44
CA LEU A 5 17.97 21.00 -49.15
C LEU A 5 17.05 21.52 -48.03
N LEU A 6 15.90 22.11 -48.37
CA LEU A 6 14.91 22.58 -47.38
C LEU A 6 14.18 21.42 -46.71
N LEU A 7 13.81 20.37 -47.47
CA LEU A 7 13.06 19.21 -46.95
C LEU A 7 13.75 18.45 -45.79
N PRO A 8 15.05 18.11 -45.85
CA PRO A 8 15.74 17.45 -44.73
C PRO A 8 15.96 18.41 -43.55
N LEU A 9 16.16 19.70 -43.80
CA LEU A 9 16.35 20.70 -42.75
C LEU A 9 15.06 20.94 -41.96
N THR A 10 13.91 21.01 -42.63
CA THR A 10 12.59 21.11 -41.98
C THR A 10 12.23 19.83 -41.22
N LEU A 11 12.67 18.66 -41.71
CA LEU A 11 12.46 17.38 -41.02
C LEU A 11 13.30 17.29 -39.75
N LEU A 12 14.58 17.72 -39.78
CA LEU A 12 15.44 17.81 -38.58
C LEU A 12 14.88 18.78 -37.52
N LEU A 13 14.40 19.96 -37.95
CA LEU A 13 13.76 20.93 -37.05
C LEU A 13 12.43 20.39 -36.48
N ALA A 14 11.64 19.65 -37.26
CA ALA A 14 10.41 19.00 -36.78
C ALA A 14 10.68 17.89 -35.76
N ILE A 15 11.77 17.12 -35.92
CA ILE A 15 12.19 16.08 -34.95
C ILE A 15 12.64 16.72 -33.63
N ALA A 16 13.29 17.89 -33.68
CA ALA A 16 13.67 18.65 -32.48
C ALA A 16 12.47 19.23 -31.73
N MET A 17 11.37 19.56 -32.42
CA MET A 17 10.13 20.09 -31.81
C MET A 17 9.22 19.00 -31.23
N LEU A 18 9.42 17.72 -31.59
CA LEU A 18 8.61 16.59 -31.10
C LEU A 18 9.17 15.94 -29.83
N VAL A 19 10.40 16.27 -29.45
CA VAL A 19 11.04 15.75 -28.23
C VAL A 19 11.03 16.86 -27.17
N SER A 20 9.85 17.15 -26.62
CA SER A 20 9.74 17.71 -25.27
C SER A 20 9.93 16.58 -24.24
N ALA A 21 10.94 15.74 -24.42
CA ALA A 21 11.40 14.90 -23.33
C ALA A 21 12.15 15.83 -22.40
N GLN A 22 11.48 16.29 -21.35
CA GLN A 22 12.12 16.98 -20.23
C GLN A 22 13.15 16.01 -19.65
N THR A 23 14.38 16.02 -20.18
CA THR A 23 15.45 15.16 -19.69
C THR A 23 15.89 15.73 -18.36
N CYS A 24 15.50 15.04 -17.29
CA CYS A 24 15.93 15.39 -15.96
C CYS A 24 17.43 15.15 -15.81
N ALA A 25 18.07 15.93 -14.94
CA ALA A 25 19.48 15.72 -14.59
C ALA A 25 19.70 14.29 -14.06
N PRO A 26 20.92 13.73 -14.18
CA PRO A 26 21.22 12.41 -13.62
C PRO A 26 20.80 12.32 -12.15
N GLY A 27 20.07 11.28 -11.79
CA GLY A 27 19.51 11.11 -10.44
C GLY A 27 18.12 11.70 -10.22
N TYR A 28 17.51 12.35 -11.23
CA TYR A 28 16.14 12.84 -11.17
C TYR A 28 15.24 12.09 -12.15
N THR A 29 13.99 11.83 -11.77
CA THR A 29 12.97 11.16 -12.59
C THR A 29 11.81 12.13 -12.91
N PRO A 30 11.27 12.07 -14.14
CA PRO A 30 10.13 12.91 -14.51
C PRO A 30 8.84 12.37 -13.88
N VAL A 31 8.22 13.16 -13.00
CA VAL A 31 6.92 12.87 -12.37
C VAL A 31 5.98 14.04 -12.66
N ASN A 32 4.89 13.79 -13.40
CA ASN A 32 3.93 14.82 -13.83
C ASN A 32 4.58 16.07 -14.49
N GLY A 33 5.68 15.88 -15.22
CA GLY A 33 6.40 16.98 -15.90
C GLY A 33 7.39 17.75 -15.02
N ALA A 34 7.48 17.44 -13.72
CA ALA A 34 8.52 17.95 -12.83
C ALA A 34 9.65 16.90 -12.68
N CYS A 35 10.89 17.38 -12.55
CA CYS A 35 12.02 16.50 -12.23
C CYS A 35 12.12 16.35 -10.72
N VAL A 36 11.88 15.13 -10.22
CA VAL A 36 11.93 14.80 -8.80
C VAL A 36 13.19 13.98 -8.54
N LEU A 37 13.91 14.29 -7.46
CA LEU A 37 15.12 13.57 -7.09
C LEU A 37 14.78 12.11 -6.74
N ASN A 38 15.48 11.16 -7.34
CA ASN A 38 15.26 9.74 -7.13
C ASN A 38 16.11 9.24 -5.95
N CYS A 39 15.50 9.14 -4.76
CA CYS A 39 16.17 8.59 -3.59
C CYS A 39 16.49 7.11 -3.80
N GLN A 40 17.72 6.71 -3.47
CA GLN A 40 18.10 5.29 -3.33
C GLN A 40 17.55 4.69 -2.03
N ALA A 41 17.27 5.54 -1.04
CA ALA A 41 16.63 5.15 0.21
C ALA A 41 15.22 4.59 -0.02
N ALA A 42 14.97 3.36 0.40
CA ALA A 42 13.65 2.74 0.33
C ALA A 42 12.63 3.53 1.18
N HIS A 43 11.42 3.72 0.64
CA HIS A 43 10.29 4.39 1.31
C HIS A 43 10.61 5.82 1.76
N CYS A 44 11.41 6.52 0.96
CA CYS A 44 11.78 7.91 1.17
C CYS A 44 11.09 8.81 0.14
N ASP A 45 10.33 9.80 0.62
CA ASP A 45 9.68 10.79 -0.23
C ASP A 45 10.62 11.98 -0.54
N ILE A 46 11.49 12.32 0.42
CA ILE A 46 12.45 13.43 0.29
C ILE A 46 13.81 12.98 0.79
N CYS A 47 14.82 12.94 -0.10
CA CYS A 47 16.18 12.56 0.27
C CYS A 47 16.84 13.65 1.11
N ASP A 48 17.84 13.27 1.90
CA ASP A 48 18.65 14.25 2.63
C ASP A 48 19.42 15.14 1.62
N PRO A 49 19.20 16.46 1.59
CA PRO A 49 19.86 17.35 0.63
C PRO A 49 21.38 17.45 0.85
N HIS A 50 21.88 17.01 2.01
CA HIS A 50 23.30 16.97 2.32
C HIS A 50 23.96 15.65 1.90
N ASP A 51 23.17 14.65 1.52
CA ASP A 51 23.68 13.36 1.06
C ASP A 51 23.78 13.30 -0.47
N THR A 52 25.00 13.42 -0.96
CA THR A 52 25.34 13.30 -2.38
C THR A 52 25.12 11.90 -2.97
N THR A 53 24.97 10.87 -2.12
CA THR A 53 24.72 9.49 -2.54
C THR A 53 23.23 9.15 -2.61
N HIS A 54 22.35 10.03 -2.12
CA HIS A 54 20.90 9.86 -2.08
C HIS A 54 20.43 8.58 -1.34
N THR A 55 21.25 8.05 -0.44
CA THR A 55 20.97 6.87 0.39
C THR A 55 20.33 7.22 1.72
N SER A 56 20.44 8.48 2.12
CA SER A 56 19.86 9.07 3.33
C SER A 56 18.53 9.76 3.01
N CYS A 57 17.60 9.66 3.96
CA CYS A 57 16.27 10.24 3.86
C CYS A 57 16.07 11.41 4.83
N ALA A 58 15.36 12.44 4.38
CA ALA A 58 14.88 13.54 5.21
C ALA A 58 13.39 13.37 5.57
N THR A 59 12.58 12.80 4.68
CA THR A 59 11.15 12.56 4.93
C THR A 59 10.73 11.21 4.39
N CYS A 60 10.22 10.36 5.28
CA CYS A 60 9.75 9.03 4.93
C CYS A 60 8.32 9.05 4.40
N SER A 61 8.01 8.10 3.54
CA SER A 61 6.65 7.87 3.05
C SER A 61 5.68 7.60 4.20
N PHE A 62 4.39 7.86 3.97
CA PHE A 62 3.35 7.59 4.95
C PHE A 62 3.44 6.15 5.51
N GLY A 63 3.41 6.03 6.83
CA GLY A 63 3.52 4.74 7.52
C GLY A 63 4.95 4.26 7.78
N TYR A 64 5.96 5.09 7.50
CA TYR A 64 7.36 4.91 7.92
C TYR A 64 7.82 6.04 8.84
N LEU A 65 8.75 5.73 9.74
CA LEU A 65 9.41 6.66 10.64
C LEU A 65 10.88 6.82 10.24
N LEU A 66 11.37 8.05 10.35
CA LEU A 66 12.78 8.35 10.15
C LEU A 66 13.60 7.89 11.34
N THR A 67 14.60 7.05 11.10
CA THR A 67 15.54 6.59 12.12
C THR A 67 16.68 7.59 12.32
N PRO A 68 17.44 7.51 13.44
CA PRO A 68 18.65 8.31 13.63
C PRO A 68 19.70 8.11 12.52
N SER A 69 19.69 6.93 11.87
CA SER A 69 20.56 6.59 10.75
C SER A 69 20.07 7.14 9.40
N LYS A 70 19.09 8.04 9.39
CA LYS A 70 18.50 8.64 8.18
C LYS A 70 17.86 7.62 7.24
N THR A 71 17.37 6.50 7.76
CA THR A 71 16.63 5.49 6.99
C THR A 71 15.17 5.44 7.43
N CYS A 72 14.31 4.95 6.55
CA CYS A 72 12.88 4.82 6.83
C CYS A 72 12.54 3.41 7.27
N THR A 73 12.02 3.26 8.48
CA THR A 73 11.55 1.98 9.02
C THR A 73 10.05 2.01 9.22
N PRO A 74 9.33 0.89 9.04
CA PRO A 74 7.88 0.89 9.16
C PRO A 74 7.47 1.38 10.55
N ALA A 75 6.58 2.38 10.59
CA ALA A 75 6.02 2.90 11.80
C ALA A 75 5.22 1.79 12.48
N CYS A 76 5.64 1.37 13.67
CA CYS A 76 4.90 0.38 14.45
C CYS A 76 4.24 1.04 15.65
N SER A 77 3.29 1.93 15.37
CA SER A 77 2.55 2.67 16.41
C SER A 77 1.17 2.04 16.70
N ILE A 78 0.86 0.89 16.12
CA ILE A 78 -0.41 0.20 16.34
C ILE A 78 -0.39 -0.43 17.73
N ALA A 79 -1.29 0.01 18.60
CA ALA A 79 -1.44 -0.54 19.93
C ALA A 79 -1.69 -2.06 19.89
N ASN A 80 -0.99 -2.81 20.75
CA ASN A 80 -1.05 -4.27 20.84
C ASN A 80 -0.58 -4.99 19.56
N CYS A 81 0.27 -4.36 18.75
CA CYS A 81 0.95 -5.01 17.65
C CYS A 81 2.30 -5.56 18.09
N VAL A 82 2.55 -6.84 17.82
CA VAL A 82 3.83 -7.53 18.06
C VAL A 82 4.75 -7.40 16.86
N THR A 83 4.19 -7.61 15.66
CA THR A 83 4.95 -7.55 14.41
C THR A 83 4.25 -6.65 13.42
N CYS A 84 4.93 -5.63 12.92
CA CYS A 84 4.41 -4.73 11.89
C CYS A 84 4.72 -5.22 10.47
N SER A 85 3.88 -4.79 9.53
CA SER A 85 4.07 -5.09 8.11
C SER A 85 5.28 -4.35 7.56
N SER A 86 6.16 -5.08 6.88
CA SER A 86 7.28 -4.52 6.14
C SER A 86 6.86 -3.68 4.94
N SER A 87 5.61 -3.82 4.49
CA SER A 87 5.06 -3.11 3.33
C SER A 87 4.78 -1.63 3.57
N GLY A 88 4.88 -1.15 4.82
CA GLY A 88 4.75 0.29 5.10
C GLY A 88 3.34 0.82 5.26
N ASN A 89 2.34 -0.03 5.09
CA ASN A 89 0.93 0.33 5.18
C ASN A 89 0.49 0.74 6.61
N ASN A 90 1.44 0.90 7.55
CA ASN A 90 1.19 1.01 8.99
C ASN A 90 0.16 -0.03 9.45
N ALA A 91 0.36 -1.29 9.04
CA ALA A 91 -0.53 -2.41 9.31
C ALA A 91 0.20 -3.41 10.18
N CYS A 92 -0.48 -3.94 11.19
CA CYS A 92 0.04 -4.99 12.03
C CYS A 92 -0.07 -6.34 11.30
N GLN A 93 0.99 -7.14 11.33
CA GLN A 93 0.97 -8.53 10.87
C GLN A 93 0.51 -9.45 11.98
N GLU A 94 1.02 -9.27 13.20
CA GLU A 94 0.76 -10.11 14.36
C GLU A 94 0.37 -9.29 15.58
N CYS A 95 -0.80 -9.56 16.14
CA CYS A 95 -1.30 -8.89 17.32
C CYS A 95 -0.91 -9.63 18.60
N ALA A 96 -0.80 -8.89 19.71
CA ALA A 96 -0.53 -9.47 21.02
C ALA A 96 -1.62 -10.48 21.43
N PRO A 97 -1.30 -11.45 22.32
CA PRO A 97 -2.28 -12.43 22.80
C PRO A 97 -3.58 -11.77 23.29
N GLY A 98 -4.73 -12.28 22.82
CA GLY A 98 -6.04 -11.71 23.13
C GLY A 98 -6.50 -10.58 22.20
N TYR A 99 -5.75 -10.25 21.16
CA TYR A 99 -6.11 -9.27 20.13
C TYR A 99 -6.16 -9.94 18.75
N LEU A 100 -7.12 -9.55 17.93
CA LEU A 100 -7.29 -10.00 16.55
C LEU A 100 -7.02 -8.85 15.57
N ARG A 101 -6.41 -9.21 14.44
CA ARG A 101 -6.10 -8.31 13.34
C ARG A 101 -7.36 -8.02 12.53
N THR A 102 -7.65 -6.74 12.31
CA THR A 102 -8.75 -6.28 11.46
C THR A 102 -8.33 -6.23 9.99
N ALA A 103 -9.30 -6.12 9.07
CA ALA A 103 -9.03 -5.93 7.64
C ALA A 103 -8.20 -4.66 7.33
N LYS A 104 -8.21 -3.67 8.23
CA LYS A 104 -7.42 -2.44 8.15
C LYS A 104 -6.01 -2.58 8.77
N GLY A 105 -5.62 -3.76 9.23
CA GLY A 105 -4.31 -3.99 9.86
C GLY A 105 -4.21 -3.51 11.31
N LEU A 106 -5.31 -3.15 11.97
CA LEU A 106 -5.31 -2.76 13.40
C LEU A 106 -5.55 -3.96 14.31
N CYS A 107 -4.97 -3.96 15.52
CA CYS A 107 -5.23 -4.96 16.55
C CYS A 107 -6.35 -4.51 17.48
N LYS A 108 -7.44 -5.29 17.52
CA LYS A 108 -8.56 -5.06 18.44
C LYS A 108 -8.70 -6.24 19.38
N ARG A 109 -9.04 -5.96 20.64
CA ARG A 109 -9.23 -7.02 21.63
C ARG A 109 -10.30 -7.97 21.08
N SER A 110 -10.02 -9.27 21.10
CA SER A 110 -11.04 -10.28 20.87
C SER A 110 -12.00 -10.15 22.03
N GLY A 111 -13.00 -9.29 21.90
CA GLY A 111 -14.10 -9.33 22.82
C GLY A 111 -14.66 -10.73 22.69
N ASN A 112 -14.64 -11.50 23.78
CA ASN A 112 -15.76 -12.37 24.07
C ASN A 112 -16.98 -11.45 24.25
N SER A 113 -17.41 -10.81 23.15
CA SER A 113 -18.79 -10.46 22.99
C SER A 113 -19.45 -11.82 22.86
N ALA A 114 -19.82 -12.37 24.02
CA ALA A 114 -20.94 -13.26 24.11
C ALA A 114 -22.06 -12.58 23.32
N SER A 115 -22.14 -12.90 22.02
CA SER A 115 -23.42 -12.93 21.36
C SER A 115 -24.16 -14.01 22.12
N THR A 116 -24.90 -13.57 23.12
CA THR A 116 -25.88 -14.36 23.82
C THR A 116 -26.64 -15.16 22.77
N VAL A 117 -26.55 -16.48 22.94
CA VAL A 117 -27.33 -17.54 22.30
C VAL A 117 -28.67 -17.06 21.74
N ALA A 118 -28.89 -17.28 20.45
CA ALA A 118 -30.20 -17.59 19.85
C ALA A 118 -29.94 -18.02 18.39
N SER A 119 -30.24 -19.21 17.90
CA SER A 119 -30.84 -20.41 18.46
C SER A 119 -30.34 -21.53 17.54
N VAL A 120 -29.72 -22.58 18.07
CA VAL A 120 -29.55 -23.80 17.28
C VAL A 120 -30.95 -24.39 17.16
N ALA A 121 -31.67 -24.08 16.08
CA ALA A 121 -32.87 -24.83 15.73
C ALA A 121 -32.41 -26.19 15.18
N VAL A 122 -32.00 -27.11 16.06
CA VAL A 122 -31.97 -28.53 15.74
C VAL A 122 -33.41 -29.02 15.76
N ALA A 123 -34.16 -28.78 14.69
CA ALA A 123 -35.45 -29.44 14.48
C ALA A 123 -35.19 -30.81 13.85
N SER A 124 -34.69 -31.75 14.66
CA SER A 124 -34.61 -33.17 14.26
C SER A 124 -35.64 -33.99 15.04
N THR A 125 -36.72 -34.28 14.31
CA THR A 125 -37.47 -35.55 14.25
C THR A 125 -38.10 -36.13 15.51
N ILE A 126 -39.44 -36.25 15.52
CA ILE A 126 -40.12 -37.50 15.91
C ILE A 126 -41.30 -37.75 14.96
N LEU A 127 -41.21 -38.86 14.22
CA LEU A 127 -42.30 -39.48 13.47
C LEU A 127 -43.45 -39.85 14.43
N ALA A 128 -44.66 -39.36 14.16
CA ALA A 128 -45.88 -39.96 14.69
C ALA A 128 -46.64 -40.59 13.51
N ALA A 129 -46.24 -41.80 13.15
CA ALA A 129 -47.09 -42.71 12.39
C ALA A 129 -47.97 -43.46 13.39
N SER A 130 -49.27 -43.13 13.43
CA SER A 130 -50.29 -43.99 14.04
C SER A 130 -51.66 -43.64 13.46
N LEU A 131 -51.97 -44.32 12.35
CA LEU A 131 -53.24 -45.02 12.06
C LEU A 131 -54.55 -44.33 12.48
N PHE A 132 -55.16 -43.57 11.57
CA PHE A 132 -56.61 -43.37 11.61
C PHE A 132 -57.29 -44.64 11.10
N ALA A 133 -57.83 -45.40 12.04
CA ALA A 133 -58.70 -46.53 11.80
C ALA A 133 -60.12 -46.03 11.48
N ILE A 134 -60.77 -46.71 10.52
CA ILE A 134 -62.21 -47.01 10.34
C ILE A 134 -63.23 -45.85 10.41
N ALA A 135 -63.88 -45.46 9.31
CA ALA A 135 -65.06 -46.10 8.68
C ALA A 135 -66.32 -46.05 9.56
N ASP A 136 -67.23 -45.13 9.22
CA ASP A 136 -68.69 -45.31 9.20
C ASP A 136 -69.26 -44.46 8.05
#